data_AF-A0A2D4MM27-F1
#
_entry.id   AF-A0A2D4MM27-F1
#
_cell.length_a   1.000
_cell.length_b   1.000
_cell.length_c   1.000
_cell.angle_alpha   90.00
_cell.angle_beta   90.00
_cell.angle_gamma   90.00
#
_symmetry.space_group_name_H-M   'P 1'
#
loop_
_entity.id
_entity.type
_entity.pdbx_description
1 polymer ?
#
loop_
_entity_poly.entity_id
_entity_poly.type
_entity_poly.pdbx_seq_one_letter_code
_entity_poly.pdbx_strand_id
1 'polypeptide(L)'
;RRFDFQNPSRMDRNVEMFMTIEKSLVQNNCLSRPNIYLHPDIDPKLQAKLKDIVKRHQGTITEDKSNASHIAFPVPGSLEEEEWVRPIMKRDKQVLLHWGYYPDRFDSVLYNYLSLWREMHMGSF
;
A
#
# COMPACT_ATOMS: atom_id res chain seq x y z
N ARG A 1 11.92 -26.94 5.42
CA ARG A 1 13.05 -26.59 4.53
C ARG A 1 13.29 -25.08 4.65
N ARG A 2 14.49 -24.62 5.01
CA ARG A 2 14.79 -23.18 5.15
C ARG A 2 15.01 -22.59 3.75
N PHE A 3 14.26 -21.55 3.41
CA PHE A 3 14.50 -20.79 2.18
C PHE A 3 15.69 -19.87 2.42
N ASP A 4 16.74 -20.05 1.62
CA ASP A 4 17.92 -19.19 1.63
C ASP A 4 17.83 -18.25 0.43
N PHE A 5 17.42 -17.01 0.71
CA PHE A 5 17.29 -15.94 -0.28
C PHE A 5 18.61 -15.20 -0.52
N GLN A 6 19.64 -15.45 0.30
CA GLN A 6 20.92 -14.76 0.22
C GLN A 6 21.92 -15.48 -0.68
N ASN A 7 21.66 -16.74 -1.04
CA ASN A 7 22.50 -17.49 -1.97
C ASN A 7 22.44 -16.89 -3.39
N PRO A 8 23.51 -16.21 -3.87
CA PRO A 8 23.49 -15.48 -5.13
C PRO A 8 23.21 -16.38 -6.33
N SER A 9 23.65 -17.64 -6.27
CA SER A 9 23.42 -18.64 -7.33
C SER A 9 21.94 -18.98 -7.56
N ARG A 10 21.08 -18.60 -6.62
CA ARG A 10 19.62 -18.82 -6.68
C ARG A 10 18.84 -17.55 -6.92
N MET A 11 19.48 -16.39 -6.84
CA MET A 11 18.82 -15.09 -6.93
C MET A 11 18.11 -14.93 -8.28
N ASP A 12 18.81 -15.18 -9.39
CA ASP A 12 18.23 -15.00 -10.73
C ASP A 12 17.05 -15.95 -10.98
N ARG A 13 17.17 -17.23 -10.58
CA ARG A 13 16.07 -18.20 -10.66
C ARG A 13 14.88 -17.81 -9.79
N ASN A 14 15.12 -17.28 -8.59
CA ASN A 14 14.05 -16.83 -7.72
C ASN A 14 13.35 -15.61 -8.32
N VAL A 15 14.10 -14.64 -8.88
CA VAL A 15 13.53 -13.46 -9.57
C VAL A 15 12.68 -13.89 -10.76
N GLU A 16 13.18 -14.79 -11.61
CA GLU A 16 12.44 -15.33 -12.75
C GLU A 16 11.16 -16.06 -12.31
N MET A 17 11.24 -16.85 -11.24
CA MET A 17 10.09 -17.53 -10.65
C MET A 17 9.05 -16.51 -10.16
N PHE A 18 9.46 -15.47 -9.44
CA PHE A 18 8.54 -14.41 -8.98
C PHE A 18 7.90 -13.66 -10.14
N MET A 19 8.66 -13.31 -11.18
CA MET A 19 8.11 -12.68 -12.39
C MET A 19 7.07 -13.58 -13.07
N THR A 20 7.33 -14.89 -13.13
CA THR A 20 6.40 -15.87 -13.73
C THR A 20 5.12 -15.99 -12.91
N ILE A 21 5.23 -16.10 -11.58
CA ILE A 21 4.07 -16.15 -10.66
C ILE A 21 3.25 -14.87 -10.80
N GLU A 22 3.89 -13.71 -10.72
CA GLU A 22 3.24 -12.40 -10.84
C GLU A 22 2.50 -12.27 -12.18
N LYS A 23 3.15 -12.60 -13.29
CA LYS A 23 2.54 -12.58 -14.62
C LYS A 23 1.31 -13.49 -14.70
N SER A 24 1.39 -14.69 -14.16
CA SER A 24 0.27 -15.64 -14.12
C SER A 24 -0.90 -15.09 -13.30
N LEU A 25 -0.62 -14.51 -12.12
CA LEU A 25 -1.67 -13.92 -11.27
C LEU A 25 -2.36 -12.74 -11.97
N VAL A 26 -1.62 -11.88 -12.66
CA VAL A 26 -2.20 -10.77 -13.43
C VAL A 26 -3.06 -11.28 -14.58
N GLN A 27 -2.57 -12.24 -15.36
CA GLN A 27 -3.30 -12.81 -16.51
C GLN A 27 -4.60 -13.51 -16.11
N ASN A 28 -4.63 -14.12 -14.92
CA ASN A 28 -5.80 -14.79 -14.38
C ASN A 28 -6.69 -13.87 -13.53
N ASN A 29 -6.42 -12.55 -13.50
CA ASN A 29 -7.14 -11.57 -12.68
C ASN A 29 -7.13 -11.89 -11.17
N CYS A 30 -6.14 -12.66 -10.70
CA CYS A 30 -5.90 -12.93 -9.28
C CYS A 30 -5.02 -11.87 -8.62
N LEU A 31 -4.40 -10.99 -9.41
CA LEU A 31 -3.64 -9.84 -8.95
C LEU A 31 -3.94 -8.63 -9.84
N SER A 32 -4.50 -7.58 -9.26
CA SER A 32 -4.75 -6.32 -9.96
C SER A 32 -3.63 -5.33 -9.71
N ARG A 33 -3.20 -4.61 -10.76
CA ARG A 33 -2.27 -3.48 -10.62
C ARG A 33 -2.98 -2.30 -9.95
N PRO A 34 -2.32 -1.56 -9.05
CA PRO A 34 -2.95 -0.43 -8.38
C PRO A 34 -3.20 0.70 -9.37
N ASN A 35 -4.42 1.22 -9.38
CA ASN A 35 -4.80 2.46 -10.06
C ASN A 35 -5.07 3.55 -9.01
N ILE A 36 -4.22 4.57 -8.94
CA ILE A 36 -4.17 5.50 -7.81
C ILE A 36 -4.63 6.90 -8.24
N TYR A 37 -5.56 7.47 -7.48
CA TYR A 37 -5.91 8.88 -7.55
C TYR A 37 -5.12 9.66 -6.50
N LEU A 38 -4.49 10.76 -6.90
CA LEU A 38 -3.77 11.66 -5.98
C LEU A 38 -4.68 12.86 -5.66
N HIS A 39 -4.96 13.08 -4.38
CA HIS A 39 -5.75 14.24 -3.95
C HIS A 39 -5.05 15.54 -4.37
N PRO A 40 -5.78 16.55 -4.89
CA PRO A 40 -5.19 17.79 -5.38
C PRO A 40 -4.39 18.55 -4.31
N ASP A 41 -4.77 18.41 -3.04
CA ASP A 41 -4.11 19.08 -1.90
C ASP A 41 -2.75 18.47 -1.51
N ILE A 42 -2.31 17.40 -2.18
CA ILE A 42 -0.96 16.87 -1.96
C ILE A 42 0.07 17.85 -2.53
N ASP A 43 1.09 18.16 -1.73
CA ASP A 43 2.24 18.97 -2.16
C ASP A 43 2.79 18.51 -3.53
N PRO A 44 3.03 19.42 -4.51
CA PRO A 44 3.46 19.04 -5.85
C PRO A 44 4.77 18.24 -5.92
N LYS A 45 5.73 18.53 -5.03
CA LYS A 45 7.00 17.79 -4.96
C LYS A 45 6.76 16.36 -4.46
N LEU A 46 5.84 16.19 -3.52
CA LEU A 46 5.40 14.86 -3.08
C LEU A 46 4.60 14.14 -4.17
N GLN A 47 3.71 14.81 -4.90
CA GLN A 47 2.98 14.19 -6.02
C GLN A 47 3.94 13.62 -7.08
N ALA A 48 4.99 14.35 -7.45
CA ALA A 48 6.00 13.86 -8.40
C ALA A 48 6.67 12.55 -7.89
N LYS A 49 7.08 12.53 -6.62
CA LYS A 49 7.66 11.33 -6.00
C LYS A 49 6.68 10.15 -5.97
N LEU A 50 5.41 10.41 -5.64
CA LEU A 50 4.37 9.38 -5.62
C LEU A 50 4.15 8.80 -7.02
N LYS A 51 4.06 9.64 -8.06
CA LYS A 51 3.96 9.19 -9.45
C LYS A 51 5.12 8.29 -9.85
N ASP A 52 6.35 8.64 -9.47
CA ASP A 52 7.54 7.81 -9.74
C ASP A 52 7.50 6.46 -9.00
N ILE A 53 7.05 6.44 -7.75
CA ILE A 53 6.86 5.22 -6.96
C ILE A 53 5.81 4.34 -7.63
N VAL A 54 4.64 4.88 -7.95
CA VAL A 54 3.54 4.13 -8.59
C VAL A 54 4.01 3.50 -9.89
N LYS A 55 4.70 4.27 -10.74
CA LYS A 55 5.26 3.77 -12.00
C LYS A 55 6.28 2.64 -11.79
N ARG A 56 7.19 2.79 -10.82
CA ARG A 56 8.19 1.75 -10.50
C ARG A 56 7.56 0.44 -10.05
N HIS A 57 6.41 0.51 -9.38
CA HIS A 57 5.63 -0.64 -8.93
C HIS A 57 4.56 -1.10 -9.95
N GLN A 58 4.67 -0.66 -11.22
CA GLN A 58 3.76 -1.04 -12.31
C GLN A 58 2.29 -0.64 -12.07
N GLY A 59 2.05 0.35 -11.22
CA GLY A 59 0.74 0.97 -11.02
C GLY A 59 0.45 2.06 -12.04
N THR A 60 -0.81 2.52 -12.06
CA THR A 60 -1.28 3.63 -12.88
C THR A 60 -1.79 4.78 -12.02
N ILE A 61 -1.80 5.97 -12.60
CA ILE A 61 -2.41 7.16 -12.00
C ILE A 61 -3.70 7.46 -12.77
N THR A 62 -4.77 7.78 -12.04
CA THR A 62 -6.06 8.19 -12.60
C THR A 62 -6.43 9.59 -12.13
N GLU A 63 -7.04 10.37 -13.03
CA GLU A 63 -7.66 11.66 -12.70
C GLU A 63 -9.14 11.49 -12.30
N ASP A 64 -9.72 10.32 -12.56
CA ASP A 64 -11.07 9.97 -12.14
C ASP A 64 -11.02 9.19 -10.82
N LYS A 65 -11.50 9.85 -9.76
CA LYS A 65 -11.59 9.30 -8.40
C LYS A 65 -12.49 8.07 -8.31
N SER A 66 -13.53 7.98 -9.15
CA SER A 66 -14.49 6.87 -9.12
C SER A 66 -13.92 5.57 -9.68
N ASN A 67 -12.94 5.68 -10.58
CA ASN A 67 -12.23 4.56 -11.20
C ASN A 67 -10.94 4.18 -10.44
N ALA A 68 -10.66 4.82 -9.31
CA ALA A 68 -9.46 4.58 -8.53
C ALA A 68 -9.63 3.36 -7.60
N SER A 69 -8.63 2.49 -7.60
CA SER A 69 -8.52 1.44 -6.58
C SER A 69 -8.05 1.98 -5.23
N HIS A 70 -7.30 3.08 -5.24
CA HIS A 70 -6.72 3.72 -4.06
C HIS A 70 -6.73 5.24 -4.23
N ILE A 71 -6.87 5.96 -3.11
CA ILE A 71 -6.87 7.42 -3.08
C ILE A 71 -5.80 7.85 -2.08
N ALA A 72 -4.78 8.57 -2.55
CA ALA A 72 -3.76 9.17 -1.70
C ALA A 72 -4.24 10.55 -1.22
N PHE A 73 -4.16 10.82 0.08
CA PHE A 73 -4.50 12.10 0.69
C PHE A 73 -3.24 12.83 1.17
N PRO A 74 -3.28 14.16 1.33
CA PRO A 74 -2.21 14.89 2.01
C PRO A 74 -2.05 14.39 3.45
N VAL A 75 -0.86 14.58 4.00
CA VAL A 75 -0.61 14.35 5.43
C VAL A 75 -1.48 15.34 6.22
N PRO A 76 -2.29 14.89 7.19
CA PRO A 76 -3.05 15.79 8.05
C PRO A 76 -2.14 16.80 8.76
N GLY A 77 -2.56 18.07 8.82
CA GLY A 77 -1.76 19.15 9.38
C GLY A 77 -1.68 19.16 10.92
N SER A 78 -2.69 18.64 11.62
CA SER A 78 -2.68 18.49 13.07
C SER A 78 -2.23 17.07 13.43
N LEU A 79 -0.93 16.92 13.64
CA LEU A 79 -0.40 15.87 14.50
C LEU A 79 -0.55 16.38 15.94
N GLU A 80 -1.77 16.47 16.46
CA GLU A 80 -1.88 16.55 17.91
C GLU A 80 -1.43 15.18 18.43
N GLU A 81 -0.27 15.15 19.11
CA GLU A 81 0.35 13.94 19.69
C GLU A 81 -0.61 13.16 20.63
N GLU A 82 -1.79 13.72 20.89
CA GLU A 82 -2.81 13.22 21.80
C GLU A 82 -3.95 12.46 21.11
N GLU A 83 -4.02 12.41 19.77
CA GLU A 83 -5.04 11.63 19.06
C GLU A 83 -4.62 10.15 18.88
N TRP A 84 -4.62 9.42 20.01
CA TRP A 84 -4.23 8.00 20.06
C TRP A 84 -5.16 7.09 19.25
N VAL A 85 -6.41 7.49 19.06
CA VAL A 85 -7.42 6.71 18.36
C VAL A 85 -8.30 7.61 17.50
N ARG A 86 -8.58 7.19 16.28
CA ARG A 86 -9.54 7.83 15.40
C ARG A 86 -10.72 6.90 15.10
N PRO A 87 -11.98 7.34 15.25
CA PRO A 87 -13.14 6.55 14.85
C PRO A 87 -13.22 6.46 13.32
N ILE A 88 -13.20 5.25 12.77
CA ILE A 88 -13.38 4.98 11.34
C ILE A 88 -14.86 4.82 10.99
N MET A 89 -15.63 4.18 11.87
CA MET A 89 -17.02 3.85 11.58
C MET A 89 -17.84 3.75 12.87
N LYS A 90 -19.09 4.20 12.84
CA LYS A 90 -20.04 4.05 13.95
C LYS A 90 -21.25 3.23 13.50
N ARG A 91 -21.59 2.19 14.27
CA ARG A 91 -22.78 1.35 14.04
C ARG A 91 -23.43 1.04 15.38
N ASP A 92 -24.67 1.48 15.56
CA ASP A 92 -25.44 1.33 16.80
C ASP A 92 -24.66 1.82 18.04
N LYS A 93 -24.35 0.90 18.96
CA LYS A 93 -23.58 1.14 20.19
C LYS A 93 -22.09 0.81 20.05
N GLN A 94 -21.60 0.59 18.83
CA GLN A 94 -20.21 0.21 18.55
C GLN A 94 -19.52 1.25 17.65
N VAL A 95 -18.22 1.43 17.89
CA VAL A 95 -17.33 2.28 17.10
C VAL A 95 -16.11 1.45 16.71
N LEU A 96 -15.81 1.41 15.42
CA LEU A 96 -14.53 0.90 14.92
C LEU A 96 -13.50 2.02 15.08
N LEU A 97 -12.48 1.78 15.89
CA LEU A 97 -11.36 2.69 16.12
C LEU A 97 -10.15 2.23 15.32
N HIS A 98 -9.29 3.17 14.98
CA HIS A 98 -7.96 2.92 14.46
C HIS A 98 -6.95 3.58 15.36
N TRP A 99 -5.97 2.81 15.83
CA TRP A 99 -4.88 3.33 16.63
C TRP A 99 -4.02 4.25 15.76
N GLY A 100 -3.90 5.52 16.16
CA GLY A 100 -3.11 6.50 15.41
C GLY A 100 -1.66 6.04 15.33
N TYR A 101 -1.12 5.92 14.11
CA TYR A 101 0.31 5.72 13.82
C TYR A 101 0.98 4.44 14.37
N TYR A 102 0.27 3.57 15.08
CA TYR A 102 0.73 2.24 15.44
C TYR A 102 0.09 1.23 14.50
N PRO A 103 0.85 0.56 13.62
CA PRO A 103 0.31 -0.60 12.93
C PRO A 103 -0.10 -1.64 13.98
N ASP A 104 -1.22 -2.32 13.76
CA ASP A 104 -1.73 -3.38 14.66
C ASP A 104 -0.76 -4.59 14.78
N ARG A 105 0.41 -4.55 14.12
CA ARG A 105 1.48 -5.54 14.23
C ARG A 105 2.88 -4.89 14.29
N PHE A 106 3.74 -5.50 15.09
CA PHE A 106 5.08 -5.04 15.53
C PHE A 106 6.15 -4.75 14.46
N ASP A 107 5.88 -4.82 13.16
CA ASP A 107 6.91 -4.64 12.13
C ASP A 107 6.57 -3.51 11.16
N SER A 108 7.07 -2.29 11.40
CA SER A 108 7.62 -1.38 10.37
C SER A 108 7.89 0.05 10.90
N VAL A 109 8.94 0.19 11.70
CA VAL A 109 9.64 1.48 11.80
C VAL A 109 10.44 1.65 10.51
N LEU A 110 10.24 2.79 9.83
CA LEU A 110 10.75 3.21 8.51
C LEU A 110 9.89 2.80 7.29
N TYR A 111 9.35 3.83 6.61
CA TYR A 111 8.67 3.86 5.29
C TYR A 111 7.12 3.78 5.24
N ASN A 112 6.49 4.76 5.89
CA ASN A 112 5.03 5.00 5.98
C ASN A 112 4.30 5.48 4.69
N TYR A 113 4.68 5.04 3.50
CA TYR A 113 3.86 5.31 2.29
C TYR A 113 3.58 4.08 1.43
N LEU A 114 4.23 2.95 1.68
CA LEU A 114 4.08 1.71 0.90
C LEU A 114 3.65 0.51 1.74
N SER A 115 3.61 0.60 3.08
CA SER A 115 3.18 -0.51 3.95
C SER A 115 1.69 -0.84 3.82
N LEU A 116 0.83 0.17 3.59
CA LEU A 116 -0.58 -0.03 3.22
C LEU A 116 -0.76 -0.85 1.92
N TRP A 117 0.24 -0.85 1.03
CA TRP A 117 0.19 -1.55 -0.26
C TRP A 117 0.34 -3.08 -0.12
N ARG A 118 0.97 -3.57 0.96
CA ARG A 118 1.16 -5.02 1.17
C ARG A 118 0.00 -5.67 1.92
N GLU A 119 -0.68 -4.91 2.80
CA GLU A 119 -1.80 -5.41 3.61
C GLU A 119 -3.12 -5.44 2.84
N MET A 120 -3.35 -4.55 1.86
CA MET A 120 -4.57 -4.58 1.04
C MET A 120 -4.65 -5.77 0.04
N HIS A 121 -3.55 -6.50 -0.18
CA HIS A 121 -3.52 -7.64 -1.12
C HIS A 121 -3.40 -9.03 -0.48
N MET A 122 -3.34 -9.13 0.85
CA MET A 122 -3.39 -10.42 1.55
C MET A 122 -4.28 -10.31 2.79
N GLY A 123 -5.58 -10.50 2.62
CA GLY A 123 -6.53 -10.42 3.72
C GLY A 123 -7.98 -10.77 3.36
N SER A 124 -8.18 -11.91 2.69
CA SER A 124 -9.45 -12.65 2.72
C SER A 124 -9.16 -14.13 2.46
N PHE A 125 -8.66 -14.79 3.50
CA PHE A 125 -8.96 -16.19 3.85
C PHE A 125 -9.31 -16.20 5.34
#